data_AF-A0A1B0A266-F1
#
_entry.id   AF-A0A1B0A266-F1
#
_cell.length_a   1.000
_cell.length_b   1.000
_cell.length_c   1.000
_cell.angle_alpha   90.00
_cell.angle_beta   90.00
_cell.angle_gamma   90.00
#
_symmetry.space_group_name_H-M   'P 1'
#
loop_
_entity.id
_entity.type
_entity.pdbx_description
1 polymer ?
#
loop_
_entity_poly.entity_id
_entity_poly.type
_entity_poly.pdbx_seq_one_letter_code
_entity_poly.pdbx_strand_id
1 'polypeptide(L)'
;MKLFTILASVLALIAVAMGAPNPVPEPQGGGGGGGGGNTICFGTRFLEYGPENCVTWMKFAELENLLGDTERSRGIYELAIQQPRLDMPELLWKAYIDFEVSQGESELARQLYERLLERTQHVKVWISYAKFELSTENPETEDADKEMSLDLARRVYERANDTLRQMGDKESRVLLLEAWRDFEKVSGTPQSLEKVIEKMPRRVKKRQKIVSENGVEEGWEEVFDYLFPEDEMTRPNLKLLAAAKMWKQAKLSETTEEPSNKDN
;
A
#
# COMPACT_ATOMS: atom_id res chain seq x y z
N MET A 1 50.25 28.71 10.02
CA MET A 1 50.64 27.60 9.11
C MET A 1 50.92 26.25 9.81
N LYS A 2 50.64 26.05 11.11
CA LYS A 2 50.84 24.75 11.79
C LYS A 2 49.53 23.98 12.10
N LEU A 3 48.35 24.54 11.85
CA LEU A 3 47.07 23.83 12.02
C LEU A 3 46.64 23.03 10.78
N PHE A 4 47.03 23.45 9.57
CA PHE A 4 46.66 22.75 8.33
C PHE A 4 47.38 21.40 8.15
N THR A 5 48.58 21.25 8.70
CA THR A 5 49.35 20.00 8.64
C THR A 5 48.87 18.93 9.61
N ILE A 6 48.21 19.31 10.71
CA ILE A 6 47.65 18.35 11.67
C ILE A 6 46.32 17.80 11.15
N LEU A 7 45.49 18.62 10.48
CA LEU A 7 44.24 18.16 9.88
C LEU A 7 44.46 17.17 8.72
N ALA A 8 45.50 17.39 7.90
CA ALA A 8 45.84 16.48 6.79
C ALA A 8 46.30 15.09 7.27
N SER A 9 46.97 15.03 8.42
CA SER A 9 47.47 13.77 9.00
C SER A 9 46.36 12.94 9.66
N VAL A 10 45.36 13.60 10.24
CA VAL A 10 44.20 12.92 10.87
C VAL A 10 43.22 12.38 9.80
N LEU A 11 43.05 13.10 8.69
CA LEU A 11 42.28 12.60 7.53
C LEU A 11 42.95 11.40 6.84
N ALA A 12 44.29 11.34 6.80
CA ALA A 12 45.02 10.21 6.24
C ALA A 12 44.91 8.93 7.10
N LEU A 13 44.76 9.05 8.41
CA LEU A 13 44.59 7.88 9.30
C LEU A 13 43.17 7.30 9.26
N ILE A 14 42.14 8.12 9.01
CA ILE A 14 40.75 7.65 8.86
C ILE A 14 40.56 6.89 7.54
N ALA A 15 41.28 7.28 6.48
CA ALA A 15 41.23 6.61 5.17
C ALA A 15 41.83 5.18 5.16
N VAL A 16 42.68 4.81 6.14
CA VAL A 16 43.26 3.45 6.24
C VAL A 16 42.36 2.50 7.04
N ALA A 17 41.45 3.01 7.88
CA ALA A 17 40.55 2.20 8.70
C ALA A 17 39.25 1.78 7.98
N MET A 18 38.90 2.45 6.89
CA MET A 18 37.77 2.08 6.03
C MET A 18 38.34 1.43 4.77
N GLY A 19 38.40 0.09 4.76
CA GLY A 19 38.94 -0.71 3.66
C GLY A 19 38.44 -0.22 2.30
N ALA A 20 39.32 0.47 1.57
CA ALA A 20 39.06 0.89 0.21
C ALA A 20 39.05 -0.38 -0.69
N PRO A 21 38.05 -0.55 -1.56
CA PRO A 21 38.10 -1.60 -2.55
C PRO A 21 39.29 -1.36 -3.51
N ASN A 22 39.97 -2.44 -3.87
CA ASN A 22 41.15 -2.42 -4.75
C ASN A 22 40.92 -1.61 -6.04
N PRO A 23 41.94 -0.90 -6.55
CA PRO A 23 41.82 -0.20 -7.83
C PRO A 23 41.69 -1.21 -8.98
N VAL A 24 40.62 -1.06 -9.75
CA VAL A 24 40.37 -1.82 -10.98
C VAL A 24 41.38 -1.38 -12.06
N PRO A 25 41.97 -2.29 -12.84
CA PRO A 25 42.88 -1.91 -13.92
C PRO A 25 42.13 -1.23 -15.08
N GLU A 26 42.64 -0.07 -15.52
CA GLU A 26 42.20 0.59 -16.74
C GLU A 26 42.53 -0.26 -17.99
N PRO A 27 41.59 -0.43 -18.94
CA PRO A 27 41.92 -1.03 -20.23
C PRO A 27 42.60 0.02 -21.13
N GLN A 28 43.78 -0.32 -21.64
CA GLN A 28 44.47 0.45 -22.66
C GLN A 28 43.66 0.49 -23.96
N GLY A 29 43.78 1.63 -24.65
CA GLY A 29 42.83 2.10 -25.65
C GLY A 29 42.71 1.28 -26.94
N GLY A 30 41.55 1.42 -27.56
CA GLY A 30 41.24 1.03 -28.93
C GLY A 30 40.02 1.83 -29.37
N GLY A 31 40.20 2.69 -30.36
CA GLY A 31 39.17 3.63 -30.82
C GLY A 31 38.01 2.99 -31.59
N GLY A 32 36.94 3.75 -31.72
CA GLY A 32 35.87 3.52 -32.70
C GLY A 32 34.52 3.15 -32.10
N GLY A 33 33.59 4.12 -32.12
CA GLY A 33 32.13 3.97 -32.18
C GLY A 33 31.46 2.83 -31.40
N GLY A 34 30.78 3.15 -30.30
CA GLY A 34 29.83 2.23 -29.66
C GLY A 34 29.63 2.47 -28.17
N GLY A 35 29.04 3.61 -27.79
CA GLY A 35 28.85 4.00 -26.38
C GLY A 35 27.92 3.10 -25.55
N GLY A 36 27.19 2.16 -26.16
CA GLY A 36 26.28 1.26 -25.44
C GLY A 36 26.96 0.07 -24.77
N GLY A 37 28.07 -0.45 -25.32
CA GLY A 37 28.62 -1.75 -24.88
C GLY A 37 29.24 -1.75 -23.48
N ASN A 38 29.85 -0.64 -23.07
CA ASN A 38 30.53 -0.55 -21.77
C ASN A 38 29.54 -0.43 -20.61
N THR A 39 28.50 0.39 -20.74
CA THR A 39 27.47 0.55 -19.70
C THR A 39 26.70 -0.75 -19.46
N ILE A 40 26.45 -1.51 -20.52
CA ILE A 40 25.82 -2.84 -20.51
C ILE A 40 26.67 -3.87 -19.73
N CYS A 41 27.99 -3.90 -19.94
CA CYS A 41 28.90 -4.79 -19.21
C CYS A 41 29.10 -4.37 -17.75
N PHE A 42 29.04 -3.06 -17.47
CA PHE A 42 29.14 -2.54 -16.10
C PHE A 42 27.92 -2.92 -15.26
N GLY A 43 26.69 -2.77 -15.79
CA GLY A 43 25.47 -3.10 -15.05
C GLY A 43 25.33 -4.60 -14.74
N THR A 44 25.61 -5.46 -15.72
CA THR A 44 25.60 -6.92 -15.54
C THR A 44 26.65 -7.39 -14.53
N ARG A 45 27.87 -6.84 -14.59
CA ARG A 45 28.92 -7.14 -13.60
C ARG A 45 28.61 -6.57 -12.22
N PHE A 46 27.88 -5.45 -12.11
CA PHE A 46 27.51 -4.84 -10.82
C PHE A 46 26.45 -5.66 -10.06
N LEU A 47 25.58 -6.38 -10.78
CA LEU A 47 24.60 -7.30 -10.20
C LEU A 47 25.22 -8.59 -9.64
N GLU A 48 26.41 -8.98 -10.11
CA GLU A 48 27.13 -10.16 -9.61
C GLU A 48 27.66 -9.98 -8.18
N TYR A 49 27.93 -8.74 -7.76
CA TYR A 49 28.53 -8.43 -6.45
C TYR A 49 27.50 -8.15 -5.35
N GLY A 50 26.20 -8.07 -5.67
CA GLY A 50 25.15 -7.80 -4.69
C GLY A 50 23.73 -7.83 -5.25
N PRO A 51 23.22 -9.01 -5.67
CA PRO A 51 21.87 -9.14 -6.26
C PRO A 51 20.74 -8.92 -5.24
N GLU A 52 21.05 -8.85 -3.95
CA GLU A 52 20.07 -8.69 -2.87
C GLU A 52 19.57 -7.24 -2.74
N ASN A 53 20.38 -6.28 -3.22
CA ASN A 53 20.08 -4.85 -3.08
C ASN A 53 19.09 -4.39 -4.16
N CYS A 54 17.83 -4.18 -3.75
CA CYS A 54 16.76 -3.66 -4.61
C CYS A 54 17.08 -2.30 -5.26
N VAL A 55 17.84 -1.43 -4.59
CA VAL A 55 18.19 -0.10 -5.11
C VAL A 55 19.07 -0.21 -6.34
N THR A 56 19.98 -1.19 -6.36
CA THR A 56 20.84 -1.45 -7.51
C THR A 56 20.03 -1.83 -8.74
N TRP A 57 19.06 -2.75 -8.60
CA TRP A 57 18.17 -3.15 -9.69
C TRP A 57 17.36 -1.97 -10.24
N MET A 58 16.78 -1.15 -9.35
CA MET A 58 16.04 0.04 -9.75
C MET A 58 16.91 1.04 -10.51
N LYS A 59 18.12 1.31 -10.02
CA LYS A 59 19.06 2.24 -10.68
C LYS A 59 19.55 1.73 -12.02
N PHE A 60 19.70 0.42 -12.16
CA PHE A 60 20.07 -0.19 -13.43
C PHE A 60 18.93 -0.08 -14.45
N ALA A 61 17.69 -0.40 -14.06
CA ALA A 61 16.54 -0.25 -14.93
C ALA A 61 16.27 1.22 -15.31
N GLU A 62 16.41 2.15 -14.35
CA GLU A 62 16.29 3.60 -14.59
C GLU A 62 17.32 4.07 -15.64
N LEU A 63 18.57 3.61 -15.55
CA LEU A 63 19.60 3.97 -16.50
C LEU A 63 19.32 3.43 -17.91
N GLU A 64 18.85 2.19 -18.05
CA GLU A 64 18.50 1.61 -19.35
C GLU A 64 17.27 2.31 -19.97
N ASN A 65 16.31 2.73 -19.13
CA ASN A 65 15.20 3.57 -19.57
C ASN A 65 15.68 4.94 -20.07
N LEU A 66 16.64 5.58 -19.40
CA LEU A 66 17.23 6.85 -19.84
C LEU A 66 18.00 6.72 -21.17
N LEU A 67 18.50 5.52 -21.48
CA LEU A 67 19.13 5.21 -22.78
C LEU A 67 18.10 4.93 -23.88
N GLY A 68 16.81 4.84 -23.55
CA GLY A 68 15.72 4.62 -24.49
C GLY A 68 15.33 3.15 -24.69
N ASP A 69 16.00 2.21 -24.02
CA ASP A 69 15.73 0.77 -24.15
C ASP A 69 14.69 0.32 -23.10
N THR A 70 13.41 0.59 -23.39
CA THR A 70 12.28 0.28 -22.48
C THR A 70 12.06 -1.22 -22.31
N GLU A 71 12.21 -2.02 -23.37
CA GLU A 71 12.10 -3.48 -23.32
C GLU A 71 13.16 -4.11 -22.42
N ARG A 72 14.38 -3.55 -22.44
CA ARG A 72 15.49 -4.00 -21.60
C ARG A 72 15.24 -3.66 -20.13
N SER A 73 14.76 -2.43 -19.86
CA SER A 73 14.33 -2.02 -18.52
C SER A 73 13.28 -2.97 -17.93
N ARG A 74 12.27 -3.36 -18.72
CA ARG A 74 11.26 -4.38 -18.30
C ARG A 74 11.89 -5.72 -17.96
N GLY A 75 12.80 -6.20 -18.82
CA GLY A 75 13.53 -7.44 -18.57
C GLY A 75 14.31 -7.40 -17.24
N ILE A 76 14.91 -6.26 -16.90
CA ILE A 76 15.64 -6.07 -15.64
C ILE A 76 14.69 -6.13 -14.45
N TYR A 77 13.53 -5.45 -14.51
CA TYR A 77 12.53 -5.52 -13.44
C TYR A 77 11.97 -6.93 -13.23
N GLU A 78 11.67 -7.66 -14.30
CA GLU A 78 11.20 -9.05 -14.20
C GLU A 78 12.26 -9.99 -13.62
N LEU A 79 13.53 -9.83 -14.02
CA LEU A 79 14.64 -10.58 -13.43
C LEU A 79 14.82 -10.27 -11.95
N ALA A 80 14.64 -9.01 -11.56
CA ALA A 80 14.73 -8.57 -10.18
C ALA A 80 13.60 -9.19 -9.33
N ILE A 81 12.36 -9.22 -9.82
CA ILE A 81 11.20 -9.80 -9.10
C ILE A 81 11.29 -11.31 -8.93
N GLN A 82 12.01 -12.00 -9.83
CA GLN A 82 12.28 -13.43 -9.73
C GLN A 82 13.30 -13.79 -8.64
N GLN A 83 14.07 -12.82 -8.14
CA GLN A 83 15.07 -13.08 -7.11
C GLN A 83 14.38 -13.50 -5.78
N PRO A 84 14.80 -14.62 -5.17
CA PRO A 84 14.17 -15.14 -3.94
C PRO A 84 14.58 -14.39 -2.68
N ARG A 85 15.69 -13.63 -2.70
CA ARG A 85 16.20 -12.84 -1.58
C ARG A 85 16.34 -11.38 -2.01
N LEU A 86 15.41 -10.54 -1.56
CA LEU A 86 15.43 -9.11 -1.74
C LEU A 86 15.19 -8.45 -0.38
N ASP A 87 15.98 -7.42 -0.06
CA ASP A 87 15.85 -6.71 1.22
C ASP A 87 14.48 -6.03 1.37
N MET A 88 14.04 -5.33 0.33
CA MET A 88 12.81 -4.54 0.31
C MET A 88 12.04 -4.76 -1.00
N PRO A 89 11.31 -5.89 -1.13
CA PRO A 89 10.59 -6.21 -2.36
C PRO A 89 9.50 -5.18 -2.69
N GLU A 90 8.84 -4.59 -1.68
CA GLU A 90 7.80 -3.56 -1.87
C GLU A 90 8.29 -2.36 -2.69
N LEU A 91 9.54 -1.93 -2.45
CA LEU A 91 10.13 -0.79 -3.12
C LEU A 91 10.35 -1.06 -4.61
N LEU A 92 10.80 -2.27 -4.94
CA LEU A 92 11.01 -2.72 -6.31
C LEU A 92 9.69 -2.80 -7.10
N TRP A 93 8.65 -3.38 -6.50
CA TRP A 93 7.32 -3.43 -7.12
C TRP A 93 6.75 -2.05 -7.39
N LYS A 94 6.88 -1.14 -6.43
CA LYS A 94 6.46 0.26 -6.61
C LYS A 94 7.21 0.90 -7.79
N ALA A 95 8.54 0.77 -7.85
CA ALA A 95 9.33 1.33 -8.94
C ALA A 95 8.97 0.73 -10.30
N TYR A 96 8.66 -0.57 -10.36
CA TYR A 96 8.25 -1.19 -11.60
C TYR A 96 6.88 -0.69 -12.08
N ILE A 97 5.92 -0.56 -11.16
CA ILE A 97 4.60 0.02 -11.48
C ILE A 97 4.76 1.47 -11.96
N ASP A 98 5.50 2.30 -11.22
CA ASP A 98 5.76 3.70 -11.60
C ASP A 98 6.40 3.80 -13.00
N PHE A 99 7.30 2.86 -13.34
CA PHE A 99 7.89 2.75 -14.66
C PHE A 99 6.82 2.48 -15.74
N GLU A 100 5.96 1.47 -15.60
CA GLU A 100 4.93 1.19 -16.62
C GLU A 100 3.92 2.34 -16.75
N VAL A 101 3.56 3.00 -15.64
CA VAL A 101 2.73 4.22 -15.67
C VAL A 101 3.43 5.33 -16.46
N SER A 102 4.74 5.53 -16.27
CA SER A 102 5.51 6.54 -17.01
C SER A 102 5.59 6.28 -18.51
N GLN A 103 5.53 5.01 -18.92
CA GLN A 103 5.50 4.60 -20.34
C GLN A 103 4.09 4.70 -20.96
N GLY A 104 3.05 4.93 -20.14
CA GLY A 104 1.66 4.96 -20.60
C GLY A 104 1.02 3.57 -20.78
N GLU A 105 1.71 2.51 -20.35
CA GLU A 105 1.22 1.13 -20.48
C GLU A 105 0.33 0.73 -19.29
N SER A 106 -0.83 1.35 -19.20
CA SER A 106 -1.78 1.16 -18.10
C SER A 106 -2.24 -0.30 -17.93
N GLU A 107 -2.36 -1.03 -19.03
CA GLU A 107 -2.80 -2.44 -19.02
C GLU A 107 -1.78 -3.35 -18.32
N LEU A 108 -0.48 -3.11 -18.56
CA LEU A 108 0.60 -3.85 -17.90
C LEU A 108 0.69 -3.49 -16.43
N ALA A 109 0.52 -2.21 -16.09
CA ALA A 109 0.49 -1.76 -14.70
C ALA A 109 -0.65 -2.44 -13.91
N ARG A 110 -1.84 -2.63 -14.49
CA ARG A 110 -2.94 -3.41 -13.87
C ARG A 110 -2.53 -4.85 -13.58
N GLN A 111 -1.91 -5.51 -14.56
CA GLN A 111 -1.45 -6.89 -14.39
C GLN A 111 -0.39 -7.00 -13.28
N LEU A 112 0.48 -6.00 -13.14
CA LEU A 112 1.45 -5.94 -12.05
C LEU A 112 0.79 -5.77 -10.68
N TYR A 113 -0.24 -4.93 -10.58
CA TYR A 113 -1.03 -4.80 -9.35
C TYR A 113 -1.70 -6.11 -8.95
N GLU A 114 -2.34 -6.81 -9.89
CA GLU A 114 -2.98 -8.10 -9.60
C GLU A 114 -1.95 -9.16 -9.16
N ARG A 115 -0.80 -9.27 -9.86
CA ARG A 115 0.32 -10.15 -9.44
C ARG A 115 0.85 -9.81 -8.05
N LEU A 116 0.93 -8.52 -7.72
CA LEU A 116 1.36 -8.06 -6.40
C LEU A 116 0.34 -8.44 -5.33
N LEU A 117 -0.95 -8.28 -5.59
CA LEU A 117 -2.04 -8.61 -4.67
C LEU A 117 -2.17 -10.12 -4.42
N GLU A 118 -1.86 -10.96 -5.41
CA GLU A 118 -1.75 -12.42 -5.24
C GLU A 118 -0.65 -12.80 -4.22
N ARG A 119 0.45 -12.04 -4.19
CA ARG A 119 1.56 -12.27 -3.26
C ARG A 119 1.32 -11.63 -1.90
N THR A 120 0.87 -10.37 -1.88
CA THR A 120 0.73 -9.57 -0.68
C THR A 120 -0.62 -8.83 -0.67
N GLN A 121 -1.51 -9.23 0.23
CA GLN A 121 -2.85 -8.61 0.37
C GLN A 121 -2.82 -7.38 1.29
N HIS A 122 -1.78 -6.55 1.16
CA HIS A 122 -1.60 -5.37 2.02
C HIS A 122 -2.54 -4.22 1.62
N VAL A 123 -3.14 -3.56 2.61
CA VAL A 123 -4.06 -2.43 2.39
C VAL A 123 -3.45 -1.29 1.56
N LYS A 124 -2.16 -1.00 1.75
CA LYS A 124 -1.49 0.08 1.01
C LYS A 124 -1.46 -0.20 -0.50
N VAL A 125 -1.33 -1.47 -0.90
CA VAL A 125 -1.35 -1.88 -2.31
C VAL A 125 -2.74 -1.66 -2.89
N TRP A 126 -3.79 -2.06 -2.19
CA TRP A 126 -5.19 -1.81 -2.60
C TRP A 126 -5.49 -0.32 -2.77
N ILE A 127 -5.07 0.53 -1.82
CA ILE A 127 -5.26 1.98 -1.91
C ILE A 127 -4.47 2.56 -3.09
N SER A 128 -3.24 2.10 -3.32
CA SER A 128 -2.43 2.54 -4.47
C SER A 128 -3.08 2.15 -5.79
N TYR A 129 -3.61 0.92 -5.89
CA TYR A 129 -4.28 0.44 -7.09
C TYR A 129 -5.54 1.25 -7.40
N ALA A 130 -6.37 1.55 -6.39
CA ALA A 130 -7.54 2.38 -6.58
C ALA A 130 -7.18 3.81 -7.01
N LYS A 131 -6.09 4.39 -6.49
CA LYS A 131 -5.58 5.70 -6.94
C LYS A 131 -5.03 5.66 -8.35
N PHE A 132 -4.40 4.55 -8.73
CA PHE A 132 -3.86 4.35 -10.07
C PHE A 132 -4.97 4.40 -11.13
N GLU A 133 -6.09 3.69 -10.92
CA GLU A 133 -7.24 3.71 -11.85
C GLU A 133 -7.83 5.12 -12.06
N LEU A 134 -7.65 6.02 -11.10
CA LEU A 134 -8.02 7.42 -11.26
C LEU A 134 -7.01 8.19 -12.11
N SER A 135 -5.71 7.93 -11.90
CA SER A 135 -4.63 8.58 -12.63
C SER A 135 -4.43 8.10 -14.06
N THR A 136 -4.98 6.94 -14.43
CA THR A 136 -4.96 6.43 -15.82
C THR A 136 -5.87 7.22 -16.77
N GLU A 137 -6.51 8.28 -16.29
CA GLU A 137 -7.27 9.22 -17.11
C GLU A 137 -6.42 9.79 -18.24
N ASN A 138 -6.81 9.52 -19.47
CA ASN A 138 -6.18 10.11 -20.65
C ASN A 138 -6.83 11.48 -20.85
N PRO A 139 -6.09 12.60 -20.95
CA PRO A 139 -6.68 13.94 -20.99
C PRO A 139 -7.58 14.22 -22.21
N GLU A 140 -7.63 13.33 -23.20
CA GLU A 140 -8.51 13.42 -24.38
C GLU A 140 -9.84 12.67 -24.23
N THR A 141 -10.07 11.92 -23.15
CA THR A 141 -11.26 11.08 -23.02
C THR A 141 -12.51 11.86 -22.59
N GLU A 142 -13.63 11.56 -23.22
CA GLU A 142 -14.93 12.19 -23.00
C GLU A 142 -15.42 11.96 -21.56
N ASP A 143 -16.40 12.76 -21.09
CA ASP A 143 -16.89 12.68 -19.71
C ASP A 143 -17.42 11.28 -19.30
N ALA A 144 -17.80 10.44 -20.27
CA ALA A 144 -18.20 9.06 -20.05
C ALA A 144 -17.05 8.15 -19.55
N ASP A 145 -15.82 8.38 -19.99
CA ASP A 145 -14.66 7.57 -19.60
C ASP A 145 -14.21 7.89 -18.17
N LYS A 146 -14.50 9.11 -17.68
CA LYS A 146 -14.25 9.49 -16.28
C LYS A 146 -15.15 8.70 -15.33
N GLU A 147 -16.44 8.58 -15.64
CA GLU A 147 -17.36 7.76 -14.84
C GLU A 147 -16.91 6.30 -14.80
N MET A 148 -16.43 5.76 -15.92
CA MET A 148 -15.89 4.41 -15.99
C MET A 148 -14.69 4.22 -15.06
N SER A 149 -13.72 5.14 -15.06
CA SER A 149 -12.54 5.09 -14.17
C SER A 149 -12.92 5.19 -12.70
N LEU A 150 -13.90 6.03 -12.36
CA LEU A 150 -14.43 6.11 -10.99
C LEU A 150 -15.06 4.78 -10.56
N ASP A 151 -15.82 4.14 -11.44
CA ASP A 151 -16.45 2.86 -11.15
C ASP A 151 -15.44 1.71 -11.08
N LEU A 152 -14.32 1.79 -11.81
CA LEU A 152 -13.20 0.85 -11.64
C LEU A 152 -12.55 1.02 -10.26
N ALA A 153 -12.24 2.26 -9.86
CA ALA A 153 -11.67 2.53 -8.54
C ALA A 153 -12.59 2.07 -7.40
N ARG A 154 -13.91 2.30 -7.51
CA ARG A 154 -14.91 1.78 -6.55
C ARG A 154 -14.90 0.26 -6.47
N ARG A 155 -14.86 -0.43 -7.61
CA ARG A 155 -14.78 -1.90 -7.66
C ARG A 155 -13.52 -2.42 -6.96
N VAL A 156 -12.39 -1.71 -7.07
CA VAL A 156 -11.15 -2.05 -6.35
C VAL A 156 -11.35 -1.89 -4.84
N TYR A 157 -11.96 -0.80 -4.36
CA TYR A 157 -12.25 -0.61 -2.93
C TYR A 157 -13.21 -1.66 -2.38
N GLU A 158 -14.26 -2.01 -3.11
CA GLU A 158 -15.21 -3.06 -2.74
C GLU A 158 -14.51 -4.42 -2.60
N ARG A 159 -13.74 -4.82 -3.62
CA ARG A 159 -12.97 -6.06 -3.61
C ARG A 159 -11.98 -6.09 -2.45
N ALA A 160 -11.29 -4.99 -2.20
CA ALA A 160 -10.36 -4.86 -1.08
C ALA A 160 -11.07 -5.00 0.28
N ASN A 161 -12.25 -4.39 0.45
CA ASN A 161 -13.02 -4.47 1.68
C ASN A 161 -13.47 -5.91 1.97
N ASP A 162 -13.94 -6.64 0.96
CA ASP A 162 -14.33 -8.04 1.11
C ASP A 162 -13.13 -8.94 1.43
N THR A 163 -11.99 -8.70 0.79
CA THR A 163 -10.75 -9.45 1.02
C THR A 163 -10.22 -9.23 2.44
N LEU A 164 -10.13 -7.98 2.89
CA LEU A 164 -9.70 -7.65 4.26
C LEU A 164 -10.68 -8.17 5.31
N ARG A 165 -11.98 -8.18 5.00
CA ARG A 165 -13.00 -8.78 5.86
C ARG A 165 -12.79 -10.29 6.03
N GLN A 166 -12.47 -11.00 4.96
CA GLN A 166 -12.19 -12.45 5.01
C GLN A 166 -10.92 -12.76 5.81
N MET A 167 -9.90 -11.91 5.71
CA MET A 167 -8.66 -12.05 6.49
C MET A 167 -8.84 -11.70 7.98
N GLY A 168 -9.88 -10.94 8.33
CA GLY A 168 -10.13 -10.49 9.70
C GLY A 168 -9.22 -9.35 10.18
N ASP A 169 -8.46 -8.73 9.27
CA ASP A 169 -7.61 -7.59 9.57
C ASP A 169 -8.44 -6.31 9.67
N LYS A 170 -8.87 -6.01 10.89
CA LYS A 170 -9.75 -4.88 11.19
C LYS A 170 -9.06 -3.54 11.03
N GLU A 171 -7.79 -3.43 11.41
CA GLU A 171 -7.05 -2.16 11.36
C GLU A 171 -6.79 -1.75 9.91
N SER A 172 -6.32 -2.69 9.09
CA SER A 172 -6.19 -2.48 7.65
C SER A 172 -7.52 -2.12 7.00
N ARG A 173 -8.62 -2.78 7.41
CA ARG A 173 -9.95 -2.47 6.88
C ARG A 173 -10.43 -1.07 7.27
N VAL A 174 -10.12 -0.58 8.47
CA VAL A 174 -10.40 0.81 8.87
C VAL A 174 -9.67 1.78 7.95
N LEU A 175 -8.37 1.55 7.73
CA LEU A 175 -7.54 2.40 6.88
C LEU A 175 -8.05 2.44 5.42
N LEU A 176 -8.49 1.29 4.90
CA LEU A 176 -9.11 1.21 3.58
C LEU A 176 -10.38 2.05 3.49
N LEU A 177 -11.28 1.93 4.48
CA LEU A 177 -12.54 2.67 4.50
C LEU A 177 -12.32 4.19 4.67
N GLU A 178 -11.33 4.61 5.44
CA GLU A 178 -10.92 6.01 5.53
C GLU A 178 -10.48 6.55 4.17
N ALA A 179 -9.64 5.80 3.46
CA ALA A 179 -9.22 6.16 2.11
C ALA A 179 -10.39 6.18 1.11
N TRP A 180 -11.31 5.22 1.18
CA TRP A 180 -12.50 5.17 0.32
C TRP A 180 -13.45 6.35 0.59
N ARG A 181 -13.65 6.71 1.86
CA ARG A 181 -14.43 7.91 2.22
C ARG A 181 -13.81 9.17 1.65
N ASP A 182 -12.50 9.32 1.78
CA ASP A 182 -11.81 10.51 1.30
C ASP A 182 -11.78 10.57 -0.24
N PHE A 183 -11.78 9.42 -0.91
CA PHE A 183 -12.06 9.32 -2.35
C PHE A 183 -13.48 9.82 -2.70
N GLU A 184 -14.54 9.26 -2.11
CA GLU A 184 -15.92 9.65 -2.44
C GLU A 184 -16.24 11.11 -2.09
N LYS A 185 -15.53 11.72 -1.14
CA LYS A 185 -15.65 13.16 -0.87
C LYS A 185 -15.18 14.04 -2.03
N VAL A 186 -14.16 13.58 -2.76
CA VAL A 186 -13.51 14.37 -3.83
C VAL A 186 -14.19 14.10 -5.17
N SER A 187 -14.51 12.84 -5.46
CA SER A 187 -14.98 12.40 -6.78
C SER A 187 -16.41 11.88 -6.80
N GLY A 188 -17.02 11.69 -5.63
CA GLY A 188 -18.28 10.96 -5.47
C GLY A 188 -19.53 11.82 -5.44
N THR A 189 -20.66 11.13 -5.35
CA THR A 189 -21.98 11.73 -5.10
C THR A 189 -22.29 11.68 -3.60
N PRO A 190 -23.21 12.53 -3.08
CA PRO A 190 -23.60 12.46 -1.67
C PRO A 190 -24.14 11.08 -1.27
N GLN A 191 -24.80 10.38 -2.20
CA GLN A 191 -25.36 9.05 -1.98
C GLN A 191 -24.27 7.96 -1.87
N SER A 192 -23.25 8.00 -2.72
CA SER A 192 -22.14 7.05 -2.65
C SER A 192 -21.30 7.26 -1.40
N LEU A 193 -21.09 8.52 -1.00
CA LEU A 193 -20.41 8.86 0.25
C LEU A 193 -21.15 8.32 1.49
N GLU A 194 -22.48 8.47 1.53
CA GLU A 194 -23.29 7.99 2.66
C GLU A 194 -23.16 6.48 2.84
N LYS A 195 -23.19 5.70 1.75
CA LYS A 195 -22.97 4.25 1.77
C LYS A 195 -21.62 3.86 2.39
N VAL A 196 -20.55 4.63 2.10
CA VAL A 196 -19.24 4.37 2.69
C VAL A 196 -19.21 4.75 4.18
N ILE A 197 -19.89 5.82 4.56
CA ILE A 197 -20.02 6.23 5.97
C ILE A 197 -20.77 5.17 6.79
N GLU A 198 -21.82 4.56 6.25
CA GLU A 198 -22.54 3.48 6.92
C GLU A 198 -21.65 2.26 7.22
N LYS A 199 -20.64 2.00 6.37
CA LYS A 199 -19.69 0.89 6.53
C LYS A 199 -18.61 1.16 7.59
N MET A 200 -18.49 2.39 8.08
CA MET A 200 -17.41 2.79 9.00
C MET A 200 -17.46 2.06 10.35
N PRO A 201 -16.30 1.64 10.88
CA PRO A 201 -16.23 0.97 12.17
C PRO A 201 -16.39 1.94 13.34
N ARG A 202 -16.94 1.43 14.43
CA ARG A 202 -16.95 2.10 15.73
C ARG A 202 -15.79 1.59 16.58
N ARG A 203 -14.98 2.51 17.12
CA ARG A 203 -13.90 2.17 18.05
C ARG A 203 -14.49 1.93 19.44
N VAL A 204 -14.31 0.73 19.97
CA VAL A 204 -14.83 0.33 21.29
C VAL A 204 -13.67 -0.11 22.18
N LYS A 205 -13.73 0.25 23.46
CA LYS A 205 -12.78 -0.23 24.47
C LYS A 205 -13.20 -1.61 24.96
N LYS A 206 -12.32 -2.59 24.80
CA LYS A 206 -12.51 -3.94 25.34
C LYS A 206 -11.54 -4.16 26.49
N ARG A 207 -12.01 -4.77 27.57
CA ARG A 207 -11.15 -5.19 28.70
C ARG A 207 -10.70 -6.62 28.43
N GLN A 208 -9.41 -6.83 28.22
CA GLN A 208 -8.81 -8.16 28.03
C GLN A 208 -7.99 -8.52 29.26
N LYS A 209 -8.04 -9.77 29.72
CA LYS A 209 -7.21 -10.22 30.85
C LYS A 209 -5.78 -10.46 30.37
N ILE A 210 -4.79 -9.94 31.11
CA ILE A 210 -3.38 -10.24 30.91
C ILE A 210 -3.06 -11.51 31.69
N VAL A 211 -2.55 -12.52 31.01
CA VAL A 211 -2.05 -13.75 31.61
C VAL A 211 -0.54 -13.77 31.42
N SER A 212 0.20 -13.79 32.53
CA SER A 212 1.66 -13.89 32.47
C SER A 212 2.11 -15.28 32.02
N GLU A 213 3.39 -15.41 31.63
CA GLU A 213 4.02 -16.67 31.15
C GLU A 213 3.87 -17.85 32.14
N ASN A 214 3.66 -17.55 33.43
CA ASN A 214 3.40 -18.52 34.50
C ASN A 214 1.91 -18.81 34.77
N GLY A 215 1.00 -18.33 33.91
CA GLY A 215 -0.45 -18.52 34.07
C GLY A 215 -1.09 -17.70 35.19
N VAL A 216 -0.37 -16.75 35.79
CA VAL A 216 -0.89 -15.85 36.83
C VAL A 216 -1.62 -14.68 36.18
N GLU A 217 -2.86 -14.40 36.61
CA GLU A 217 -3.66 -13.27 36.13
C GLU A 217 -3.07 -11.95 36.69
N GLU A 218 -2.38 -11.17 35.86
CA GLU A 218 -1.66 -9.95 36.27
C GLU A 218 -2.46 -8.65 36.08
N GLY A 219 -3.63 -8.70 35.43
CA GLY A 219 -4.52 -7.55 35.35
C GLY A 219 -5.43 -7.52 34.13
N TRP A 220 -6.01 -6.35 33.88
CA TRP A 220 -6.82 -6.06 32.68
C TRP A 220 -6.07 -5.08 31.78
N GLU A 221 -5.91 -5.41 30.51
CA GLU A 221 -5.45 -4.50 29.46
C GLU A 221 -6.65 -3.87 28.74
N GLU A 222 -6.64 -2.55 28.59
CA GLU A 222 -7.61 -1.84 27.73
C GLU A 222 -7.14 -1.96 26.27
N VAL A 223 -7.65 -2.97 25.56
CA VAL A 223 -7.40 -3.13 24.12
C VAL A 223 -8.52 -2.44 23.35
N PHE A 224 -8.17 -1.60 22.37
CA PHE A 224 -9.14 -1.03 21.45
C PHE A 224 -9.49 -2.05 20.38
N ASP A 225 -10.78 -2.28 20.17
CA ASP A 225 -11.29 -3.14 19.10
C ASP A 225 -12.20 -2.32 18.18
N TYR A 226 -12.24 -2.70 16.92
CA TYR A 226 -13.11 -2.09 15.91
C TYR A 226 -14.34 -2.98 15.69
N LEU A 227 -15.52 -2.37 15.75
CA LEU A 227 -16.79 -3.02 15.44
C LEU A 227 -17.36 -2.44 14.15
N PHE A 228 -17.46 -3.28 13.12
CA PHE A 228 -18.10 -2.92 11.86
C PHE A 228 -19.61 -3.19 11.97
N PRO A 229 -20.49 -2.21 11.63
CA PRO A 229 -21.94 -2.40 11.70
C PRO A 229 -22.45 -3.64 10.95
N GLU A 230 -21.87 -3.94 9.78
CA GLU A 230 -22.23 -5.10 8.96
C GLU A 230 -21.87 -6.44 9.64
N ASP A 231 -20.76 -6.50 10.37
CA ASP A 231 -20.32 -7.72 11.05
C ASP A 231 -21.09 -7.97 12.35
N GLU A 232 -21.58 -6.90 12.99
CA GLU A 232 -22.45 -7.01 14.17
C GLU A 232 -23.78 -7.69 13.82
N MET A 233 -24.35 -7.36 12.65
CA MET A 233 -25.58 -7.98 12.14
C MET A 233 -25.45 -9.48 11.85
N THR A 234 -24.24 -9.99 11.60
CA THR A 234 -24.03 -11.42 11.33
C THR A 234 -24.06 -12.28 12.59
N ARG A 235 -23.94 -11.70 13.80
CA ARG A 235 -23.99 -12.46 15.05
C ARG A 235 -25.45 -12.76 15.45
N PRO A 236 -25.88 -14.04 15.49
CA PRO A 236 -27.28 -14.40 15.74
C PRO A 236 -27.79 -13.92 17.11
N ASN A 237 -26.92 -13.92 18.12
CA ASN A 237 -27.28 -13.52 19.49
C ASN A 237 -27.58 -12.01 19.63
N LEU A 238 -27.06 -11.17 18.73
CA LEU A 238 -27.28 -9.71 18.78
C LEU A 238 -28.59 -9.31 18.10
N LYS A 239 -29.09 -10.08 17.12
CA LYS A 239 -30.40 -9.83 16.49
C LYS A 239 -31.55 -9.92 17.50
N LEU A 240 -31.51 -10.93 18.38
CA LEU A 240 -32.51 -11.09 19.45
C LEU A 240 -32.50 -9.90 20.42
N LEU A 241 -31.31 -9.43 20.78
CA LEU A 241 -31.12 -8.34 21.74
C LEU A 241 -31.49 -6.97 21.14
N ALA A 242 -31.19 -6.75 19.86
CA ALA A 242 -31.63 -5.58 19.11
C ALA A 242 -33.16 -5.55 18.95
N ALA A 243 -33.78 -6.69 18.61
CA ALA A 243 -35.23 -6.82 18.51
C ALA A 243 -35.93 -6.57 19.87
N ALA A 244 -35.36 -7.08 20.97
CA ALA A 244 -35.87 -6.81 22.32
C ALA A 244 -35.79 -5.33 22.70
N LYS A 245 -34.73 -4.63 22.30
CA LYS A 245 -34.59 -3.18 22.52
C LYS A 245 -35.62 -2.39 21.71
N MET A 246 -35.83 -2.76 20.44
CA MET A 246 -36.84 -2.13 19.56
C MET A 246 -38.26 -2.35 20.10
N TRP A 247 -38.60 -3.55 20.57
CA TRP A 247 -39.89 -3.84 21.21
C TRP A 247 -40.13 -2.98 22.46
N LYS A 248 -39.09 -2.81 23.29
CA LYS A 248 -39.18 -1.96 24.48
C LYS A 248 -39.39 -0.49 24.11
N GLN A 249 -38.72 0.00 23.07
CA GLN A 249 -38.90 1.38 22.59
C GLN A 249 -40.30 1.61 22.00
N ALA A 250 -40.83 0.65 21.23
CA ALA A 250 -42.19 0.71 20.71
C ALA A 250 -43.25 0.74 21.84
N LYS A 251 -43.04 -0.06 22.89
CA LYS A 251 -43.88 -0.03 24.10
C LYS A 251 -43.85 1.32 24.82
N LEU A 252 -42.68 1.96 24.87
CA LEU A 252 -42.49 3.28 25.50
C LEU A 252 -43.14 4.40 24.69
N SER A 253 -43.13 4.32 23.35
CA SER A 253 -43.86 5.28 22.51
C SER A 253 -45.39 5.10 22.61
N GLU A 254 -45.88 3.86 22.63
CA GLU A 254 -47.32 3.58 22.82
C GLU A 254 -47.85 4.07 24.19
N THR A 255 -47.03 4.03 25.25
CA THR A 255 -47.44 4.53 26.57
C THR A 255 -47.41 6.06 26.69
N THR A 256 -46.81 6.77 25.73
CA THR A 256 -46.73 8.23 25.73
C THR A 256 -47.84 8.87 24.88
N GLU A 257 -48.53 8.07 24.05
CA GLU A 257 -49.62 8.52 23.16
C GLU A 257 -51.04 8.13 23.65
N GLU A 258 -51.23 7.76 24.92
CA GLU A 258 -52.60 7.70 25.47
C GLU A 258 -53.18 9.12 25.58
N PRO A 259 -54.26 9.45 24.85
CA PRO A 259 -54.79 10.80 24.80
C PRO A 259 -55.40 11.19 26.15
N SER A 260 -55.00 12.34 26.67
CA SER A 260 -55.70 13.05 27.74
C SER A 260 -57.09 13.47 27.25
N ASN A 261 -58.01 12.51 27.16
CA ASN A 261 -59.43 12.79 26.97
C ASN A 261 -60.15 12.49 28.29
N LYS A 262 -60.35 13.54 29.10
CA LYS A 262 -61.43 13.58 30.08
C LYS A 262 -62.08 14.95 30.04
N ASP A 263 -63.14 15.01 29.26
CA ASP A 263 -64.29 15.87 29.47
C ASP A 263 -64.83 15.69 30.91
N ASN A 264 -64.92 16.79 31.65
CA ASN A 264 -66.05 17.27 32.47
C ASN A 264 -65.58 18.32 33.50
#